data_AF-A0A838CQW9-F1
#
_entry.id   AF-A0A838CQW9-F1
#
_cell.length_a   1.000
_cell.length_b   1.000
_cell.length_c   1.000
_cell.angle_alpha   90.00
_cell.angle_beta   90.00
_cell.angle_gamma   90.00
#
_symmetry.space_group_name_H-M   'P 1'
#
loop_
_entity.id
_entity.type
_entity.pdbx_description
1 polymer ?
#
loop_
_entity_poly.entity_id
_entity_poly.type
_entity_poly.pdbx_seq_one_letter_code
_entity_poly.pdbx_strand_id
1 'polypeptide(L)'
;MSYELIGITVLWFFLYGYLIVASIDFGAGFFAYYARVTKKDHIINQLISRYLSPVWEVTNVFFVFFFVGLVGFFPDTAYYYGQSLLIPGSIAIVLLAIRGSFYAFESYGSKDNAVYMFFYGATGLLIPASLSTALTISEGGFIEETANGVQLLYGELLTSPYSWSVVFLALVSVLYISAMFLTYYADRAGDKPALELVRKYALFWSSPTIIASLTTFIALSQQNLDHFQRALELWWVFGISVAFFMVAVFLIYIGRYYGLAFIAVMLQFLFAFFGYGASHLPYILRPYITLTSGVTHESMAIALIVAFIAGLCLLIPSLILLMRMFLFDAEYVKGKK
;
A
#
# COMPACT_ATOMS: atom_id res chain seq x y z
N MET A 1 -15.52 22.02 -9.45
CA MET A 1 -14.33 21.58 -8.69
C MET A 1 -13.10 22.06 -9.46
N SER A 2 -12.11 22.65 -8.79
CA SER A 2 -10.82 22.97 -9.42
C SER A 2 -10.22 21.69 -10.02
N TYR A 3 -9.65 21.76 -11.23
CA TYR A 3 -9.00 20.63 -11.90
C TYR A 3 -7.93 19.95 -11.04
N GLU A 4 -7.34 20.72 -10.13
CA GLU A 4 -6.32 20.34 -9.15
C GLU A 4 -6.86 19.35 -8.13
N LEU A 5 -8.08 19.61 -7.63
CA LEU A 5 -8.76 18.73 -6.67
C LEU A 5 -9.14 17.41 -7.33
N ILE A 6 -9.52 17.44 -8.61
CA ILE A 6 -9.78 16.23 -9.39
C ILE A 6 -8.48 15.46 -9.59
N GLY A 7 -7.40 16.13 -9.98
CA GLY A 7 -6.07 15.55 -10.17
C GLY A 7 -5.58 14.83 -8.92
N ILE A 8 -5.51 15.53 -7.78
CA ILE A 8 -5.04 14.91 -6.53
C ILE A 8 -5.95 13.76 -6.07
N THR A 9 -7.28 13.87 -6.26
CA THR A 9 -8.22 12.80 -5.91
C THR A 9 -7.96 11.56 -6.75
N VAL A 10 -7.74 11.73 -8.06
CA VAL A 10 -7.42 10.63 -8.98
C VAL A 10 -6.08 9.99 -8.62
N LEU A 11 -5.04 10.80 -8.36
CA LEU A 11 -3.74 10.30 -7.90
C LEU A 11 -3.86 9.53 -6.58
N TRP A 12 -4.70 10.00 -5.66
CA TRP A 12 -4.97 9.30 -4.40
C TRP A 12 -5.66 7.95 -4.63
N PHE A 13 -6.55 7.84 -5.62
CA PHE A 13 -7.10 6.55 -6.06
C PHE A 13 -6.02 5.63 -6.63
N PHE A 14 -5.07 6.14 -7.41
CA PHE A 14 -3.93 5.35 -7.90
C PHE A 14 -3.06 4.84 -6.75
N LEU A 15 -2.79 5.69 -5.76
CA LEU A 15 -2.02 5.31 -4.58
C LEU A 15 -2.76 4.30 -3.70
N TYR A 16 -4.08 4.43 -3.58
CA TYR A 16 -4.92 3.42 -2.92
C TYR A 16 -4.92 2.08 -3.68
N GLY A 17 -5.06 2.12 -5.01
CA GLY A 17 -4.95 0.93 -5.86
C GLY A 17 -3.60 0.24 -5.70
N TYR A 18 -2.52 1.03 -5.70
CA TYR A 18 -1.19 0.56 -5.35
C TYR A 18 -1.18 -0.09 -3.96
N LEU A 19 -1.70 0.57 -2.93
CA LEU A 19 -1.72 0.07 -1.56
C LEU A 19 -2.37 -1.31 -1.48
N ILE A 20 -3.52 -1.54 -2.13
CA ILE A 20 -4.21 -2.82 -2.10
C ILE A 20 -3.39 -3.91 -2.81
N VAL A 21 -3.00 -3.68 -4.06
CA VAL A 21 -2.30 -4.71 -4.86
C VAL A 21 -0.90 -4.98 -4.31
N ALA A 22 -0.19 -3.93 -3.89
CA ALA A 22 1.14 -4.03 -3.29
C ALA A 22 1.07 -4.72 -1.93
N SER A 23 0.04 -4.47 -1.12
CA SER A 23 -0.13 -5.19 0.15
C SER A 23 -0.24 -6.69 -0.09
N ILE A 24 -1.01 -7.11 -1.10
CA ILE A 24 -1.17 -8.52 -1.45
C ILE A 24 0.17 -9.12 -1.88
N ASP A 25 0.90 -8.47 -2.78
CA ASP A 25 2.20 -8.94 -3.28
C ASP A 25 3.26 -9.01 -2.17
N PHE A 26 3.47 -7.90 -1.46
CA PHE A 26 4.47 -7.75 -0.42
C PHE A 26 4.22 -8.69 0.76
N GLY A 27 2.96 -8.78 1.19
CA GLY A 27 2.56 -9.68 2.26
C GLY A 27 2.65 -11.15 1.87
N ALA A 28 2.33 -11.50 0.61
CA ALA A 28 2.56 -12.85 0.11
C ALA A 28 4.05 -13.24 0.18
N GLY A 29 4.96 -12.30 -0.12
CA GLY A 29 6.39 -12.57 0.02
C GLY A 29 6.87 -12.78 1.45
N PHE A 30 6.34 -12.00 2.38
CA PHE A 30 6.61 -12.21 3.81
C PHE A 30 6.05 -13.55 4.31
N PHE A 31 4.80 -13.88 3.98
CA PHE A 31 4.17 -15.12 4.42
C PHE A 31 4.80 -16.37 3.80
N ALA A 32 5.30 -16.30 2.56
CA ALA A 32 6.08 -17.38 1.96
C ALA A 32 7.37 -17.64 2.74
N TYR A 33 8.13 -16.59 3.05
CA TYR A 33 9.34 -16.72 3.86
C TYR A 33 9.02 -17.27 5.27
N TYR A 34 7.98 -16.75 5.93
CA TYR A 34 7.55 -17.22 7.25
C TYR A 34 7.10 -18.69 7.23
N ALA A 35 6.40 -19.12 6.17
CA ALA A 35 5.97 -20.50 5.99
C ALA A 35 7.17 -21.45 5.83
N ARG A 36 8.22 -21.04 5.09
CA ARG A 36 9.46 -21.83 4.98
C ARG A 36 10.18 -21.95 6.33
N VAL A 37 10.32 -20.86 7.07
CA VAL A 37 10.94 -20.86 8.41
C VAL A 37 10.16 -21.75 9.38
N THR A 38 8.83 -21.74 9.32
CA THR A 38 7.96 -22.58 10.16
C THR A 38 7.74 -23.99 9.61
N LYS A 39 8.43 -24.38 8.53
CA LYS A 39 8.31 -25.68 7.82
C LYS A 39 6.87 -26.00 7.33
N LYS A 40 6.04 -24.98 7.12
CA LYS A 40 4.69 -25.06 6.54
C LYS A 40 4.67 -24.77 5.05
N ASP A 41 5.83 -24.84 4.41
CA ASP A 41 6.07 -24.44 3.03
C ASP A 41 5.13 -25.12 2.04
N HIS A 42 4.95 -26.44 2.18
CA HIS A 42 4.04 -27.25 1.36
C HIS A 42 2.57 -26.79 1.36
N ILE A 43 2.11 -26.09 2.41
CA ILE A 43 0.70 -25.66 2.56
C ILE A 43 0.48 -24.29 1.90
N ILE A 44 1.46 -23.40 1.97
CA ILE A 44 1.30 -21.99 1.56
C ILE A 44 2.00 -21.69 0.22
N ASN A 45 3.17 -22.26 -0.07
CA ASN A 45 3.92 -21.90 -1.26
C ASN A 45 3.21 -22.27 -2.56
N GLN A 46 2.49 -23.39 -2.62
CA GLN A 46 1.71 -23.76 -3.81
C GLN A 46 0.61 -22.74 -4.14
N LEU A 47 0.02 -22.15 -3.10
CA LEU A 47 -1.00 -21.11 -3.22
C LEU A 47 -0.37 -19.77 -3.65
N ILE A 48 0.76 -19.42 -3.06
CA ILE A 48 1.45 -18.13 -3.26
C ILE A 48 2.15 -18.05 -4.62
N SER A 49 2.98 -19.03 -4.97
CA SER A 49 3.83 -19.01 -6.18
C SER A 49 3.03 -18.99 -7.49
N ARG A 50 1.75 -19.39 -7.46
CA ARG A 50 0.87 -19.41 -8.63
C ARG A 50 0.24 -18.06 -8.99
N TYR A 51 0.29 -17.09 -8.09
CA TYR A 51 -0.35 -15.77 -8.21
C TYR A 51 0.66 -14.62 -8.28
N LEU A 52 1.90 -14.87 -7.90
CA LEU A 52 2.88 -13.85 -7.49
C LEU A 52 3.37 -12.94 -8.62
N SER A 53 3.65 -13.50 -9.80
CA SER A 53 4.30 -12.75 -10.89
C SER A 53 3.39 -11.72 -11.58
N PRO A 54 2.14 -12.04 -11.98
CA PRO A 54 1.28 -11.07 -12.67
C PRO A 54 0.92 -9.85 -11.81
N VAL A 55 0.85 -10.04 -10.49
CA VAL A 55 0.36 -9.02 -9.56
C VAL A 55 1.45 -7.98 -9.32
N TRP A 56 2.69 -8.42 -9.20
CA TRP A 56 3.84 -7.52 -9.11
C TRP A 56 3.92 -6.56 -10.31
N GLU A 57 3.71 -7.05 -11.54
CA GLU A 57 3.69 -6.19 -12.72
C GLU A 57 2.63 -5.09 -12.61
N VAL A 58 1.42 -5.44 -12.15
CA VAL A 58 0.33 -4.48 -11.97
C VAL A 58 0.65 -3.46 -10.87
N THR A 59 1.30 -3.86 -9.77
CA THR A 59 1.70 -2.90 -8.71
C THR A 59 2.59 -1.77 -9.24
N ASN A 60 3.56 -2.11 -10.10
CA ASN A 60 4.48 -1.13 -10.67
C ASN A 60 3.74 -0.14 -11.57
N VAL A 61 2.71 -0.60 -12.30
CA VAL A 61 1.90 0.30 -13.13
C VAL A 61 1.18 1.34 -12.26
N PHE A 62 0.53 0.94 -11.16
CA PHE A 62 -0.10 1.91 -10.25
C PHE A 62 0.92 2.90 -9.66
N PHE A 63 2.07 2.39 -9.22
CA PHE A 63 3.12 3.21 -8.61
C PHE A 63 3.70 4.24 -9.58
N VAL A 64 4.05 3.82 -10.80
CA VAL A 64 4.62 4.70 -11.82
C VAL A 64 3.60 5.73 -12.30
N PHE A 65 2.34 5.32 -12.51
CA PHE A 65 1.27 6.26 -12.87
C PHE A 65 1.08 7.32 -11.78
N PHE A 66 1.03 6.92 -10.51
CA PHE A 66 0.97 7.86 -9.39
C PHE A 66 2.15 8.83 -9.40
N PHE A 67 3.38 8.33 -9.51
CA PHE A 67 4.60 9.14 -9.47
C PHE A 67 4.67 10.14 -10.63
N VAL A 68 4.46 9.68 -11.86
CA VAL A 68 4.46 10.54 -13.06
C VAL A 68 3.34 11.57 -12.99
N GLY A 69 2.19 11.18 -12.46
CA GLY A 69 1.06 12.08 -12.26
C GLY A 69 1.31 13.16 -11.23
N LEU A 70 1.89 12.79 -10.08
CA LEU A 70 2.22 13.74 -9.02
C LEU A 70 3.13 14.85 -9.56
N VAL A 71 4.19 14.48 -10.28
CA VAL A 71 5.12 15.44 -10.89
C VAL A 71 4.47 16.24 -12.02
N GLY A 72 3.58 15.61 -12.80
CA GLY A 72 2.89 16.26 -13.91
C GLY A 72 1.86 17.31 -13.46
N PHE A 73 1.11 17.05 -12.40
CA PHE A 73 0.17 18.02 -11.83
C PHE A 73 0.88 19.06 -10.95
N PHE A 74 1.88 18.62 -10.18
CA PHE A 74 2.55 19.42 -9.17
C PHE A 74 4.08 19.39 -9.34
N PRO A 75 4.68 20.12 -10.29
CA PRO A 75 6.11 20.11 -10.57
C PRO A 75 6.98 20.47 -9.34
N ASP A 76 6.47 21.32 -8.44
CA ASP A 76 7.15 21.67 -7.19
C ASP A 76 7.39 20.44 -6.32
N THR A 77 6.53 19.42 -6.41
CA THR A 77 6.76 18.15 -5.71
C THR A 77 8.05 17.48 -6.19
N ALA A 78 8.40 17.58 -7.47
CA ALA A 78 9.65 17.04 -7.97
C ALA A 78 10.87 17.79 -7.42
N TYR A 79 10.75 19.09 -7.17
CA TYR A 79 11.82 19.88 -6.54
C TYR A 79 12.02 19.47 -5.07
N TYR A 80 10.96 19.56 -4.25
CA TYR A 80 11.07 19.29 -2.82
C TYR A 80 11.23 17.81 -2.48
N TYR A 81 10.37 16.93 -3.03
CA TYR A 81 10.49 15.49 -2.79
C TYR A 81 11.67 14.88 -3.54
N GLY A 82 12.04 15.37 -4.72
CA GLY A 82 13.17 14.84 -5.47
C GLY A 82 14.49 15.00 -4.71
N GLN A 83 14.69 16.13 -4.02
CA GLN A 83 15.86 16.37 -3.18
C GLN A 83 15.76 15.65 -1.82
N SER A 84 14.57 15.65 -1.20
CA SER A 84 14.38 15.05 0.12
C SER A 84 14.39 13.51 0.11
N LEU A 85 13.90 12.89 -0.95
CA LEU A 85 13.77 11.43 -1.06
C LEU A 85 14.96 10.74 -1.74
N LEU A 86 16.12 11.41 -1.92
CA LEU A 86 17.27 10.80 -2.60
C LEU A 86 17.71 9.48 -1.96
N ILE A 87 17.81 9.43 -0.62
CA ILE A 87 18.23 8.21 0.08
C ILE A 87 17.06 7.20 0.20
N PRO A 88 15.87 7.56 0.74
CA PRO A 88 14.76 6.60 0.84
C PRO A 88 14.32 6.05 -0.52
N GLY A 89 14.30 6.90 -1.55
CA GLY A 89 13.93 6.56 -2.91
C GLY A 89 14.94 5.61 -3.58
N SER A 90 16.24 5.86 -3.42
CA SER A 90 17.27 4.94 -3.95
C SER A 90 17.21 3.57 -3.27
N ILE A 91 16.98 3.52 -1.95
CA ILE A 91 16.74 2.26 -1.23
C ILE A 91 15.51 1.54 -1.78
N ALA A 92 14.39 2.25 -1.98
CA ALA A 92 13.17 1.66 -2.53
C ALA A 92 13.40 1.07 -3.94
N ILE A 93 14.13 1.78 -4.81
CA ILE A 93 14.46 1.30 -6.16
C ILE A 93 15.35 0.05 -6.11
N VAL A 94 16.37 0.04 -5.25
CA VAL A 94 17.23 -1.15 -5.08
C VAL A 94 16.42 -2.35 -4.60
N LEU A 95 15.51 -2.16 -3.63
CA LEU A 95 14.64 -3.23 -3.14
C LEU A 95 13.68 -3.74 -4.22
N LEU A 96 13.12 -2.85 -5.04
CA LEU A 96 12.29 -3.22 -6.20
C LEU A 96 13.09 -3.97 -7.24
N ALA A 97 14.34 -3.59 -7.51
CA ALA A 97 15.22 -4.27 -8.44
C ALA A 97 15.57 -5.69 -7.96
N ILE A 98 15.88 -5.86 -6.67
CA ILE A 98 16.09 -7.18 -6.04
C ILE A 98 14.85 -8.06 -6.22
N ARG A 99 13.66 -7.50 -5.97
CA ARG A 99 12.38 -8.20 -6.09
C ARG A 99 12.05 -8.60 -7.54
N GLY A 100 12.19 -7.68 -8.49
CA GLY A 100 12.00 -7.95 -9.92
C GLY A 100 12.98 -9.00 -10.45
N SER A 101 14.23 -8.94 -10.00
CA SER A 101 15.25 -9.96 -10.32
C SER A 101 14.85 -11.33 -9.79
N PHE A 102 14.31 -11.40 -8.57
CA PHE A 102 13.82 -12.65 -7.99
C PHE A 102 12.70 -13.26 -8.84
N TYR A 103 11.67 -12.48 -9.22
CA TYR A 103 10.57 -12.98 -10.06
C TYR A 103 11.07 -13.51 -11.41
N ALA A 104 12.01 -12.80 -12.03
CA ALA A 104 12.62 -13.25 -13.27
C ALA A 104 13.38 -14.57 -13.06
N PHE A 105 14.28 -14.66 -12.06
CA PHE A 105 15.09 -15.86 -11.84
C PHE A 105 14.29 -17.08 -11.34
N GLU A 106 13.24 -16.87 -10.55
CA GLU A 106 12.36 -17.94 -10.07
C GLU A 106 11.66 -18.64 -11.25
N SER A 107 11.26 -17.88 -12.28
CA SER A 107 10.62 -18.42 -13.49
C SER A 107 11.54 -19.36 -14.28
N TYR A 108 12.87 -19.18 -14.19
CA TYR A 108 13.88 -19.98 -14.89
C TYR A 108 14.54 -21.08 -14.03
N GLY A 109 14.05 -21.34 -12.81
CA GLY A 109 14.37 -22.57 -12.08
C GLY A 109 15.30 -22.45 -10.87
N SER A 110 15.54 -21.25 -10.31
CA SER A 110 16.31 -21.07 -9.06
C SER A 110 15.49 -21.30 -7.77
N LYS A 111 14.53 -22.24 -7.79
CA LYS A 111 13.47 -22.40 -6.78
C LYS A 111 13.94 -22.69 -5.35
N ASP A 112 15.19 -23.13 -5.14
CA ASP A 112 15.60 -23.71 -3.85
C ASP A 112 16.57 -22.87 -2.99
N ASN A 113 16.90 -21.66 -3.41
CA ASN A 113 17.89 -20.85 -2.71
C ASN A 113 17.29 -20.11 -1.51
N ALA A 114 17.68 -20.51 -0.30
CA ALA A 114 17.25 -19.89 0.96
C ALA A 114 17.55 -18.38 1.04
N VAL A 115 18.67 -17.95 0.44
CA VAL A 115 19.09 -16.54 0.37
C VAL A 115 18.09 -15.69 -0.43
N TYR A 116 17.62 -16.20 -1.56
CA TYR A 116 16.66 -15.48 -2.39
C TYR A 116 15.29 -15.34 -1.71
N MET A 117 14.85 -16.38 -0.99
CA MET A 117 13.60 -16.31 -0.24
C MET A 117 13.69 -15.36 0.96
N PHE A 118 14.86 -15.25 1.60
CA PHE A 118 15.12 -14.23 2.61
C PHE A 118 15.00 -12.82 2.03
N PHE A 119 15.65 -12.54 0.90
CA PHE A 119 15.51 -11.25 0.22
C PHE A 119 14.08 -10.98 -0.24
N TYR A 120 13.34 -12.01 -0.65
CA TYR A 120 11.93 -11.88 -1.02
C TYR A 120 11.04 -11.49 0.17
N GLY A 121 11.23 -12.12 1.33
CA GLY A 121 10.56 -11.72 2.57
C GLY A 121 11.01 -10.35 3.09
N ALA A 122 12.30 -10.05 3.03
CA ALA A 122 12.87 -8.79 3.51
C ALA A 122 12.41 -7.60 2.65
N THR A 123 12.45 -7.71 1.32
CA THR A 123 11.95 -6.67 0.41
C THR A 123 10.46 -6.43 0.60
N GLY A 124 9.66 -7.46 0.91
CA GLY A 124 8.23 -7.32 1.23
C GLY A 124 7.93 -6.42 2.43
N LEU A 125 8.84 -6.30 3.40
CA LEU A 125 8.67 -5.38 4.53
C LEU A 125 9.41 -4.07 4.33
N LEU A 126 10.62 -4.12 3.76
CA LEU A 126 11.46 -2.93 3.61
C LEU A 126 10.92 -1.93 2.58
N ILE A 127 10.20 -2.39 1.53
CA ILE A 127 9.58 -1.49 0.54
C ILE A 127 8.45 -0.65 1.17
N PRO A 128 7.45 -1.23 1.87
CA PRO A 128 6.47 -0.43 2.61
C PRO A 128 7.12 0.54 3.59
N ALA A 129 8.15 0.12 4.32
CA ALA A 129 8.86 0.99 5.26
C ALA A 129 9.52 2.19 4.56
N SER A 130 10.23 1.97 3.45
CA SER A 130 10.87 3.05 2.70
C SER A 130 9.85 4.01 2.07
N LEU A 131 8.75 3.50 1.51
CA LEU A 131 7.70 4.34 0.92
C LEU A 131 6.89 5.10 1.96
N SER A 132 6.65 4.50 3.14
CA SER A 132 5.95 5.17 4.24
C SER A 132 6.70 6.40 4.75
N THR A 133 8.02 6.43 4.60
CA THR A 133 8.85 7.59 4.91
C THR A 133 8.45 8.81 4.07
N ALA A 134 8.07 8.62 2.79
CA ALA A 134 7.59 9.72 1.95
C ALA A 134 6.27 10.31 2.46
N LEU A 135 5.37 9.47 2.97
CA LEU A 135 4.12 9.92 3.61
C LEU A 135 4.41 10.68 4.90
N THR A 136 5.35 10.22 5.72
CA THR A 136 5.77 10.94 6.94
C THR A 136 6.33 12.33 6.60
N ILE A 137 7.19 12.42 5.59
CA ILE A 137 7.79 13.69 5.16
C ILE A 137 6.72 14.67 4.64
N SER A 138 5.64 14.16 4.04
CA SER A 138 4.54 14.98 3.53
C SER A 138 3.84 15.84 4.58
N GLU A 139 3.88 15.42 5.85
CA GLU A 139 3.31 16.16 6.98
C GLU A 139 4.11 17.39 7.38
N GLY A 140 5.33 17.55 6.85
CA GLY A 140 6.24 18.64 7.17
C GLY A 140 7.01 18.43 8.48
N GLY A 141 7.87 19.40 8.82
CA GLY A 141 8.72 19.36 10.01
C GLY A 141 10.00 18.51 9.87
N PHE A 142 10.27 17.96 8.68
CA PHE A 142 11.47 17.16 8.39
C PHE A 142 12.32 17.73 7.26
N ILE A 143 11.95 18.89 6.74
CA ILE A 143 12.59 19.54 5.61
C ILE A 143 13.01 20.95 6.01
N GLU A 144 14.29 21.24 5.85
CA GLU A 144 14.87 22.57 6.00
C GLU A 144 15.32 23.09 4.63
N GLU A 145 14.83 24.28 4.27
CA GLU A 145 15.27 24.96 3.05
C GLU A 145 16.55 25.75 3.37
N THR A 146 17.68 25.30 2.82
CA THR A 146 18.99 25.95 2.99
C THR A 146 19.40 26.67 1.71
N ALA A 147 20.39 27.57 1.78
CA ALA A 147 20.91 28.29 0.60
C ALA A 147 21.45 27.38 -0.52
N ASN A 148 21.73 26.09 -0.22
CA ASN A 148 22.19 25.08 -1.17
C ASN A 148 21.07 24.13 -1.66
N GLY A 149 19.81 24.40 -1.30
CA GLY A 149 18.64 23.60 -1.66
C GLY A 149 17.92 22.99 -0.46
N VAL A 150 16.99 22.08 -0.75
CA VAL A 150 16.12 21.41 0.21
C VAL A 150 16.87 20.24 0.85
N GLN A 151 17.07 20.29 2.17
CA GLN A 151 17.72 19.22 2.92
C GLN A 151 16.75 18.54 3.86
N LEU A 152 16.85 17.20 3.91
CA LEU A 152 16.07 16.40 4.83
C LEU A 152 16.79 16.25 6.17
N LEU A 153 16.09 16.55 7.26
CA LEU A 153 16.57 16.42 8.63
C LEU A 153 16.49 14.94 9.07
N TYR A 154 17.47 14.14 8.63
CA TYR A 154 17.51 12.69 8.89
C TYR A 154 17.44 12.34 10.38
N GLY A 155 18.09 13.14 11.23
CA GLY A 155 18.07 12.95 12.68
C GLY A 155 16.68 13.09 13.28
N GLU A 156 15.92 14.09 12.85
CA GLU A 156 14.54 14.34 13.33
C GLU A 156 13.57 13.30 12.77
N LEU A 157 13.75 12.89 11.51
CA LEU A 157 12.94 11.86 10.88
C LEU A 157 13.08 10.49 11.58
N LEU A 158 14.30 10.12 11.96
CA LEU A 158 14.58 8.84 12.62
C LEU A 158 14.24 8.85 14.12
N THR A 159 14.25 10.02 14.77
CA THR A 159 13.90 10.15 16.19
C THR A 159 12.42 10.44 16.41
N SER A 160 11.67 10.84 15.38
CA SER A 160 10.25 11.16 15.49
C SER A 160 9.38 9.92 15.80
N PRO A 161 8.58 9.95 16.88
CA PRO A 161 7.59 8.92 17.17
C PRO A 161 6.53 8.75 16.07
N TYR A 162 6.20 9.83 15.36
CA TYR A 162 5.23 9.81 14.27
C TYR A 162 5.74 8.99 13.08
N SER A 163 7.00 9.20 12.68
CA SER A 163 7.65 8.44 11.59
C SER A 163 7.57 6.93 11.81
N TRP A 164 7.96 6.47 12.99
CA TRP A 164 7.89 5.06 13.36
C TRP A 164 6.46 4.52 13.44
N SER A 165 5.51 5.34 13.87
CA SER A 165 4.09 4.96 13.91
C SER A 165 3.52 4.74 12.50
N VAL A 166 3.88 5.61 11.54
CA VAL A 166 3.48 5.47 10.12
C VAL A 166 4.13 4.24 9.49
N VAL A 167 5.43 4.01 9.73
CA VAL A 167 6.12 2.78 9.28
C VAL A 167 5.46 1.53 9.85
N PHE A 168 5.19 1.52 11.16
CA PHE A 168 4.55 0.39 11.82
C PHE A 168 3.14 0.15 11.26
N LEU A 169 2.35 1.20 11.06
CA LEU A 169 1.03 1.12 10.43
C LEU A 169 1.12 0.53 9.02
N ALA A 170 2.08 0.97 8.20
CA ALA A 170 2.27 0.47 6.85
C ALA A 170 2.58 -1.04 6.85
N LEU A 171 3.56 -1.47 7.65
CA LEU A 171 3.96 -2.88 7.75
C LEU A 171 2.81 -3.78 8.18
N VAL A 172 2.14 -3.39 9.27
CA VAL A 172 1.04 -4.15 9.85
C VAL A 172 -0.17 -4.19 8.91
N SER A 173 -0.46 -3.09 8.21
CA SER A 173 -1.56 -3.02 7.25
C SER A 173 -1.30 -3.90 6.03
N VAL A 174 -0.07 -3.91 5.50
CA VAL A 174 0.35 -4.82 4.43
C VAL A 174 0.10 -6.28 4.83
N LEU A 175 0.52 -6.66 6.03
CA LEU A 175 0.35 -8.03 6.54
C LEU A 175 -1.12 -8.39 6.82
N TYR A 176 -1.92 -7.44 7.28
CA TYR A 176 -3.35 -7.65 7.50
C TYR A 176 -4.11 -7.80 6.17
N ILE A 177 -3.94 -6.88 5.22
CA ILE A 177 -4.64 -6.91 3.92
C ILE A 177 -4.28 -8.19 3.15
N SER A 178 -2.99 -8.55 3.12
CA SER A 178 -2.54 -9.79 2.48
C SER A 178 -3.10 -11.03 3.16
N ALA A 179 -3.11 -11.11 4.50
CA ALA A 179 -3.69 -12.25 5.20
C ALA A 179 -5.20 -12.39 4.92
N MET A 180 -5.93 -11.28 4.85
CA MET A 180 -7.35 -11.26 4.49
C MET A 180 -7.60 -11.74 3.06
N PHE A 181 -6.78 -11.28 2.11
CA PHE A 181 -6.83 -11.74 0.72
C PHE A 181 -6.51 -13.23 0.59
N LEU A 182 -5.43 -13.69 1.24
CA LEU A 182 -5.04 -15.10 1.24
C LEU A 182 -6.12 -15.98 1.88
N THR A 183 -6.84 -15.48 2.89
CA THR A 183 -7.98 -16.20 3.50
C THR A 183 -9.14 -16.35 2.52
N TYR A 184 -9.50 -15.27 1.82
CA TYR A 184 -10.49 -15.32 0.75
C TYR A 184 -10.09 -16.32 -0.35
N TYR A 185 -8.81 -16.32 -0.72
CA TYR A 185 -8.32 -17.18 -1.78
C TYR A 185 -8.23 -18.65 -1.37
N ALA A 186 -7.79 -18.95 -0.15
CA ALA A 186 -7.72 -20.31 0.38
C ALA A 186 -9.11 -20.97 0.47
N ASP A 187 -10.14 -20.20 0.85
CA ASP A 187 -11.54 -20.65 0.85
C ASP A 187 -12.01 -21.01 -0.56
N ARG A 188 -11.70 -20.16 -1.55
CA ARG A 188 -11.99 -20.41 -2.96
C ARG A 188 -11.26 -21.64 -3.52
N ALA A 189 -10.03 -21.89 -3.05
CA ALA A 189 -9.26 -23.07 -3.43
C ALA A 189 -9.70 -24.36 -2.75
N GLY A 190 -10.47 -24.27 -1.66
CA GLY A 190 -10.90 -25.43 -0.89
C GLY A 190 -9.77 -26.07 -0.06
N ASP A 191 -8.66 -25.37 0.13
CA ASP A 191 -7.52 -25.82 0.94
C ASP A 191 -7.77 -25.49 2.42
N LYS A 192 -8.37 -26.44 3.14
CA LYS A 192 -8.72 -26.28 4.56
C LYS A 192 -7.48 -26.06 5.47
N PRO A 193 -6.38 -26.82 5.33
CA PRO A 193 -5.16 -26.57 6.10
C PRO A 193 -4.58 -25.15 5.89
N ALA A 194 -4.53 -24.67 4.64
CA ALA A 194 -4.06 -23.32 4.36
C ALA A 194 -5.01 -22.27 4.95
N LEU A 195 -6.33 -22.47 4.80
CA LEU A 195 -7.38 -21.57 5.28
C LEU A 195 -7.30 -21.32 6.79
N GLU A 196 -7.15 -22.37 7.60
CA GLU A 196 -7.03 -22.22 9.06
C GLU A 196 -5.79 -21.42 9.47
N LEU A 197 -4.68 -21.63 8.77
CA LEU A 197 -3.42 -20.96 9.03
C LEU A 197 -3.49 -19.46 8.71
N VAL A 198 -3.97 -19.11 7.50
CA VAL A 198 -4.08 -17.71 7.07
C VAL A 198 -5.18 -16.97 7.83
N ARG A 199 -6.25 -17.65 8.23
CA ARG A 199 -7.28 -17.09 9.13
C ARG A 199 -6.68 -16.70 10.48
N LYS A 200 -5.79 -17.53 11.05
CA LYS A 200 -5.09 -17.19 12.29
C LYS A 200 -4.20 -15.96 12.10
N TYR A 201 -3.52 -15.85 10.95
CA TYR A 201 -2.73 -14.65 10.64
C TYR A 201 -3.60 -13.41 10.48
N ALA A 202 -4.74 -13.51 9.79
CA ALA A 202 -5.67 -12.39 9.62
C ALA A 202 -6.20 -11.85 10.95
N LEU A 203 -6.61 -12.74 11.86
CA LEU A 203 -7.07 -12.37 13.21
C LEU A 203 -5.94 -11.88 14.11
N PHE A 204 -4.73 -12.42 13.96
CA PHE A 204 -3.58 -11.94 14.70
C PHE A 204 -3.23 -10.52 14.27
N TRP A 205 -3.11 -10.26 12.96
CA TRP A 205 -2.71 -8.97 12.41
C TRP A 205 -3.78 -7.89 12.53
N SER A 206 -5.06 -8.24 12.65
CA SER A 206 -6.11 -7.24 12.88
C SER A 206 -5.89 -6.43 14.17
N SER A 207 -5.37 -7.06 15.23
CA SER A 207 -5.17 -6.39 16.52
C SER A 207 -4.01 -5.38 16.47
N PRO A 208 -2.81 -5.71 15.97
CA PRO A 208 -1.78 -4.72 15.68
C PRO A 208 -2.26 -3.62 14.72
N THR A 209 -3.12 -3.90 13.72
CA THR A 209 -3.55 -2.86 12.76
C THR A 209 -4.34 -1.76 13.45
N ILE A 210 -5.30 -2.12 14.31
CA ILE A 210 -6.08 -1.11 15.02
C ILE A 210 -5.24 -0.36 16.04
N ILE A 211 -4.32 -1.05 16.73
CA ILE A 211 -3.38 -0.42 17.67
C ILE A 211 -2.49 0.58 16.92
N ALA A 212 -1.86 0.16 15.81
CA ALA A 212 -1.02 1.01 14.98
C ALA A 212 -1.78 2.23 14.48
N SER A 213 -3.03 2.05 14.03
CA SER A 213 -3.87 3.15 13.56
C SER A 213 -4.12 4.17 14.67
N LEU A 214 -4.48 3.71 15.87
CA LEU A 214 -4.67 4.59 17.04
C LEU A 214 -3.37 5.28 17.46
N THR A 215 -2.25 4.56 17.47
CA THR A 215 -0.94 5.14 17.81
C THR A 215 -0.54 6.21 16.80
N THR A 216 -0.75 6.01 15.50
CA THR A 216 -0.50 7.02 14.46
C THR A 216 -1.39 8.25 14.65
N PHE A 217 -2.66 8.06 15.02
CA PHE A 217 -3.55 9.18 15.36
C PHE A 217 -3.07 9.99 16.56
N ILE A 218 -2.60 9.32 17.61
CA ILE A 218 -2.04 9.98 18.80
C ILE A 218 -0.74 10.70 18.45
N ALA A 219 0.16 10.06 17.71
CA ALA A 219 1.41 10.68 17.28
C ALA A 219 1.15 11.90 16.36
N LEU A 220 0.11 11.83 15.52
CA LEU A 220 -0.31 12.96 14.70
C LEU A 220 -0.77 14.14 15.54
N SER A 221 -1.50 13.91 16.65
CA SER A 221 -1.91 14.99 17.56
C SER A 221 -0.73 15.73 18.20
N GLN A 222 0.41 15.06 18.38
CA GLN A 222 1.63 15.64 18.94
C GLN A 222 2.46 16.37 17.89
N GLN A 223 2.48 15.84 16.66
CA GLN A 223 3.26 16.40 15.55
C GLN A 223 2.55 17.60 14.90
N ASN A 224 1.23 17.51 14.67
CA ASN A 224 0.47 18.49 13.91
C ASN A 224 -0.98 18.61 14.41
N LEU A 225 -1.19 19.57 15.30
CA LEU A 225 -2.51 19.85 15.90
C LEU A 225 -3.56 20.26 14.86
N ASP A 226 -3.19 21.01 13.83
CA ASP A 226 -4.13 21.47 12.80
C ASP A 226 -4.64 20.32 11.93
N HIS A 227 -3.74 19.40 11.55
CA HIS A 227 -4.13 18.20 10.81
C HIS A 227 -4.98 17.27 11.67
N PHE A 228 -4.62 17.11 12.94
CA PHE A 228 -5.41 16.34 13.89
C PHE A 228 -6.83 16.91 14.08
N GLN A 229 -6.99 18.23 14.20
CA GLN A 229 -8.30 18.87 14.30
C GLN A 229 -9.16 18.62 13.05
N ARG A 230 -8.59 18.74 11.85
CA ARG A 230 -9.30 18.39 10.60
C ARG A 230 -9.65 16.91 10.53
N ALA A 231 -8.78 16.03 11.01
CA ALA A 231 -9.07 14.60 11.08
C ALA A 231 -10.22 14.31 12.08
N LEU A 232 -10.33 15.08 13.17
CA LEU A 232 -11.46 15.00 14.10
C LEU A 232 -12.76 15.52 13.49
N GLU A 233 -12.74 16.54 12.64
CA GLU A 233 -13.95 16.96 11.89
C GLU A 233 -14.47 15.83 10.98
N LEU A 234 -13.54 15.02 10.44
CA LEU A 234 -13.81 13.83 9.64
C LEU A 234 -13.96 12.54 10.46
N TRP A 235 -14.21 12.64 11.78
CA TRP A 235 -14.31 11.46 12.67
C TRP A 235 -15.29 10.40 12.17
N TRP A 236 -16.37 10.82 11.51
CA TRP A 236 -17.40 9.92 10.97
C TRP A 236 -16.84 8.99 9.88
N VAL A 237 -15.89 9.46 9.07
CA VAL A 237 -15.22 8.65 8.03
C VAL A 237 -14.38 7.56 8.69
N PHE A 238 -13.62 7.91 9.74
CA PHE A 238 -12.85 6.95 10.52
C PHE A 238 -13.75 5.99 11.30
N GLY A 239 -14.89 6.46 11.82
CA GLY A 239 -15.90 5.62 12.45
C GLY A 239 -16.48 4.57 11.50
N ILE A 240 -16.77 4.96 10.25
CA ILE A 240 -17.20 4.02 9.19
C ILE A 240 -16.08 3.00 8.89
N SER A 241 -14.83 3.45 8.83
CA SER A 241 -13.69 2.53 8.65
C SER A 241 -13.62 1.48 9.77
N VAL A 242 -13.74 1.89 11.04
CA VAL A 242 -13.76 0.98 12.18
C VAL A 242 -14.97 0.05 12.14
N ALA A 243 -16.13 0.51 11.68
CA ALA A 243 -17.30 -0.35 11.48
C ALA A 243 -17.02 -1.46 10.45
N PHE A 244 -16.43 -1.13 9.30
CA PHE A 244 -16.04 -2.11 8.30
C PHE A 244 -14.96 -3.08 8.81
N PHE A 245 -14.00 -2.59 9.61
CA PHE A 245 -13.01 -3.43 10.28
C PHE A 245 -13.67 -4.47 11.19
N MET A 246 -14.62 -4.04 12.04
CA MET A 246 -15.35 -4.95 12.94
C MET A 246 -16.14 -5.99 12.15
N VAL A 247 -16.81 -5.58 11.07
CA VAL A 247 -17.54 -6.49 10.17
C VAL A 247 -16.58 -7.51 9.55
N ALA A 248 -15.42 -7.07 9.04
CA ALA A 248 -14.40 -7.95 8.46
C ALA A 248 -13.90 -8.98 9.47
N VAL A 249 -13.50 -8.54 10.66
CA VAL A 249 -13.02 -9.44 11.73
C VAL A 249 -14.11 -10.43 12.16
N PHE A 250 -15.36 -9.97 12.28
CA PHE A 250 -16.51 -10.81 12.63
C PHE A 250 -16.79 -11.90 11.59
N LEU A 251 -16.76 -11.55 10.30
CA LEU A 251 -16.94 -12.51 9.20
C LEU A 251 -15.85 -13.60 9.21
N ILE A 252 -14.59 -13.20 9.41
CA ILE A 252 -13.46 -14.13 9.55
C ILE A 252 -13.59 -14.98 10.81
N TYR A 253 -14.04 -14.40 11.92
CA TYR A 253 -14.24 -15.11 13.18
C TYR A 253 -15.31 -16.19 13.05
N ILE A 254 -16.44 -15.90 12.40
CA ILE A 254 -17.50 -16.87 12.11
C ILE A 254 -17.07 -17.92 11.08
N GLY A 255 -16.06 -17.60 10.26
CA GLY A 255 -15.57 -18.49 9.21
C GLY A 255 -16.56 -18.64 8.07
N ARG A 256 -17.31 -17.57 7.74
CA ARG A 256 -18.26 -17.54 6.63
C ARG A 256 -18.08 -16.27 5.80
N TYR A 257 -18.39 -16.37 4.51
CA TYR A 257 -18.39 -15.26 3.55
C TYR A 257 -17.07 -14.46 3.47
N TYR A 258 -15.95 -15.16 3.29
CA TYR A 258 -14.61 -14.54 3.19
C TYR A 258 -14.50 -13.47 2.10
N GLY A 259 -15.27 -13.58 1.01
CA GLY A 259 -15.32 -12.55 -0.03
C GLY A 259 -15.91 -11.22 0.45
N LEU A 260 -16.96 -11.27 1.27
CA LEU A 260 -17.51 -10.07 1.89
C LEU A 260 -16.55 -9.49 2.94
N ALA A 261 -15.82 -10.35 3.64
CA ALA A 261 -14.79 -9.92 4.59
C ALA A 261 -13.68 -9.14 3.89
N PHE A 262 -13.22 -9.60 2.72
CA PHE A 262 -12.21 -8.88 1.94
C PHE A 262 -12.73 -7.55 1.39
N ILE A 263 -13.97 -7.51 0.87
CA ILE A 263 -14.60 -6.26 0.43
C ILE A 263 -14.72 -5.27 1.60
N ALA A 264 -15.11 -5.74 2.79
CA ALA A 264 -15.16 -4.90 3.97
C ALA A 264 -13.79 -4.31 4.32
N VAL A 265 -12.70 -5.07 4.19
CA VAL A 265 -11.33 -4.54 4.37
C VAL A 265 -10.97 -3.51 3.31
N MET A 266 -11.31 -3.76 2.04
CA MET A 266 -11.10 -2.76 0.99
C MET A 266 -11.81 -1.44 1.34
N LEU A 267 -13.08 -1.52 1.75
CA LEU A 267 -13.85 -0.34 2.18
C LEU A 267 -13.27 0.30 3.44
N GLN A 268 -12.85 -0.48 4.43
CA GLN A 268 -12.18 0.02 5.64
C GLN A 268 -10.98 0.89 5.26
N PHE A 269 -10.05 0.37 4.45
CA PHE A 269 -8.87 1.12 4.05
C PHE A 269 -9.19 2.25 3.08
N LEU A 270 -10.26 2.13 2.27
CA LEU A 270 -10.74 3.24 1.45
C LEU A 270 -11.12 4.42 2.34
N PHE A 271 -11.99 4.22 3.33
CA PHE A 271 -12.41 5.29 4.22
C PHE A 271 -11.26 5.81 5.11
N ALA A 272 -10.41 4.94 5.66
CA ALA A 272 -9.27 5.37 6.46
C ALA A 272 -8.26 6.19 5.64
N PHE A 273 -7.89 5.71 4.46
CA PHE A 273 -6.87 6.33 3.62
C PHE A 273 -7.39 7.62 2.96
N PHE A 274 -8.64 7.65 2.50
CA PHE A 274 -9.26 8.88 2.00
C PHE A 274 -9.57 9.88 3.13
N GLY A 275 -9.96 9.41 4.32
CA GLY A 275 -10.11 10.27 5.50
C GLY A 275 -8.81 10.95 5.88
N TYR A 276 -7.70 10.20 5.87
CA TYR A 276 -6.35 10.73 6.11
C TYR A 276 -5.90 11.72 5.03
N GLY A 277 -6.10 11.38 3.75
CA GLY A 277 -5.78 12.29 2.64
C GLY A 277 -6.63 13.56 2.68
N ALA A 278 -7.93 13.45 2.96
CA ALA A 278 -8.84 14.58 3.03
C ALA A 278 -8.53 15.52 4.20
N SER A 279 -8.07 15.00 5.35
CA SER A 279 -7.65 15.85 6.47
C SER A 279 -6.33 16.58 6.19
N HIS A 280 -5.47 16.02 5.32
CA HIS A 280 -4.18 16.61 4.94
C HIS A 280 -4.34 17.83 4.03
N LEU A 281 -5.36 17.82 3.15
CA LEU A 281 -5.72 18.93 2.28
C LEU A 281 -5.89 20.26 3.06
N PRO A 282 -5.53 21.41 2.47
CA PRO A 282 -5.17 21.66 1.06
C PRO A 282 -3.66 21.56 0.75
N TYR A 283 -2.86 21.04 1.67
CA TYR A 283 -1.41 20.90 1.48
C TYR A 283 -1.08 19.54 0.85
N ILE A 284 0.01 19.47 0.09
CA ILE A 284 0.62 18.22 -0.43
C ILE A 284 1.97 17.98 0.26
N LEU A 285 2.65 19.07 0.62
CA LEU A 285 3.84 19.08 1.46
C LEU A 285 3.79 20.33 2.32
N ARG A 286 3.68 20.19 3.64
CA ARG A 286 3.61 21.35 4.54
C ARG A 286 4.99 21.95 4.81
N PRO A 287 5.15 23.29 4.84
CA PRO A 287 4.21 24.33 4.37
C PRO A 287 4.35 24.68 2.86
N TYR A 288 5.28 24.05 2.15
CA TYR A 288 5.78 24.51 0.85
C TYR A 288 4.81 24.33 -0.34
N ILE A 289 4.00 23.27 -0.37
CA ILE A 289 3.16 22.91 -1.53
C ILE A 289 1.69 22.89 -1.11
N THR A 290 0.92 23.83 -1.66
CA THR A 290 -0.55 23.86 -1.59
C THR A 290 -1.16 23.46 -2.93
N LEU A 291 -2.42 23.02 -2.90
CA LEU A 291 -3.16 22.66 -4.12
C LEU A 291 -3.20 23.77 -5.17
N THR A 292 -3.18 25.03 -4.75
CA THR A 292 -3.39 26.21 -5.59
C THR A 292 -2.09 26.87 -6.05
N SER A 293 -0.97 26.61 -5.36
CA SER A 293 0.30 27.30 -5.62
C SER A 293 1.21 26.57 -6.60
N GLY A 294 1.05 25.25 -6.76
CA GLY A 294 2.01 24.41 -7.47
C GLY A 294 1.51 23.79 -8.76
N VAL A 295 0.53 24.37 -9.44
CA VAL A 295 -0.17 23.70 -10.54
C VAL A 295 0.33 24.11 -11.92
N THR A 296 0.47 23.12 -12.79
CA THR A 296 0.87 23.33 -14.19
C THR A 296 -0.21 24.05 -15.01
N HIS A 297 0.15 24.49 -16.21
CA HIS A 297 -0.81 25.11 -17.13
C HIS A 297 -2.07 24.26 -17.31
N GLU A 298 -3.25 24.89 -17.30
CA GLU A 298 -4.57 24.23 -17.36
C GLU A 298 -4.69 23.17 -18.46
N SER A 299 -4.10 23.42 -19.64
CA SER A 299 -4.08 22.48 -20.77
C SER A 299 -3.35 21.17 -20.44
N MET A 300 -2.24 21.23 -19.70
CA MET A 300 -1.49 20.06 -19.26
C MET A 300 -2.27 19.29 -18.19
N ALA A 301 -2.92 20.00 -17.26
CA ALA A 301 -3.74 19.38 -16.23
C ALA A 301 -4.90 18.56 -16.86
N ILE A 302 -5.60 19.12 -17.86
CA ILE A 302 -6.67 18.43 -18.56
C ILE A 302 -6.13 17.20 -19.32
N ALA A 303 -5.01 17.35 -20.04
CA ALA A 303 -4.38 16.25 -20.76
C ALA A 303 -3.98 15.09 -19.84
N LEU A 304 -3.42 15.40 -18.66
CA LEU A 304 -3.09 14.42 -17.64
C LEU A 304 -4.35 13.74 -17.09
N ILE A 305 -5.43 14.48 -16.79
CA ILE A 305 -6.70 13.88 -16.34
C ILE A 305 -7.19 12.85 -17.37
N VAL A 306 -7.18 13.19 -18.66
CA VAL A 306 -7.59 12.26 -19.73
C VAL A 306 -6.69 11.03 -19.76
N ALA A 307 -5.37 11.20 -19.65
CA ALA A 307 -4.42 10.09 -19.61
C ALA A 307 -4.63 9.17 -18.39
N PHE A 308 -4.95 9.74 -17.22
CA PHE A 308 -5.24 8.98 -16.01
C PHE A 308 -6.56 8.22 -16.09
N ILE A 309 -7.61 8.84 -16.63
CA ILE A 309 -8.88 8.16 -16.88
C ILE A 309 -8.65 7.01 -17.87
N ALA A 310 -7.92 7.24 -18.96
CA ALA A 310 -7.58 6.18 -19.91
C ALA A 310 -6.76 5.05 -19.25
N GLY A 311 -5.80 5.41 -18.39
CA GLY A 311 -5.03 4.46 -17.58
C GLY A 311 -5.90 3.62 -16.65
N LEU A 312 -6.84 4.24 -15.92
CA LEU A 312 -7.81 3.52 -15.06
C LEU A 312 -8.76 2.65 -15.88
N CYS A 313 -9.20 3.12 -17.04
CA CYS A 313 -10.02 2.36 -17.97
C CYS A 313 -9.30 1.13 -18.55
N LEU A 314 -7.97 1.07 -18.49
CA LEU A 314 -7.19 -0.12 -18.83
C LEU A 314 -6.89 -0.97 -17.60
N LEU A 315 -6.48 -0.35 -16.49
CA LEU A 315 -6.08 -1.03 -15.25
C LEU A 315 -7.22 -1.73 -14.53
N ILE A 316 -8.40 -1.11 -14.45
CA ILE A 316 -9.54 -1.71 -13.77
C ILE A 316 -10.00 -2.96 -14.55
N PRO A 317 -10.21 -2.90 -15.88
CA PRO A 317 -10.52 -4.11 -16.64
C PRO A 317 -9.41 -5.14 -16.63
N SER A 318 -8.12 -4.75 -16.65
CA SER A 318 -7.03 -5.72 -16.58
C SER A 318 -7.02 -6.45 -15.25
N LEU A 319 -7.24 -5.76 -14.13
CA LEU A 319 -7.44 -6.40 -12.82
C LEU A 319 -8.69 -7.28 -12.80
N ILE A 320 -9.82 -6.81 -13.33
CA ILE A 320 -11.05 -7.63 -13.37
C ILE A 320 -10.82 -8.90 -14.21
N LEU A 321 -10.16 -8.78 -15.36
CA LEU A 321 -9.82 -9.92 -16.22
C LEU A 321 -8.81 -10.84 -15.53
N LEU A 322 -7.80 -10.30 -14.85
CA LEU A 322 -6.85 -11.07 -14.05
C LEU A 322 -7.58 -11.85 -12.95
N MET A 323 -8.46 -11.18 -12.19
CA MET A 323 -9.30 -11.83 -11.20
C MET A 323 -10.19 -12.88 -11.89
N ARG A 324 -10.75 -12.61 -13.07
CA ARG A 324 -11.59 -13.56 -13.80
C ARG A 324 -10.83 -14.80 -14.27
N MET A 325 -9.62 -14.63 -14.79
CA MET A 325 -8.81 -15.71 -15.35
C MET A 325 -8.07 -16.52 -14.27
N PHE A 326 -7.56 -15.86 -13.23
CA PHE A 326 -6.76 -16.52 -12.19
C PHE A 326 -7.58 -16.87 -10.93
N LEU A 327 -8.61 -16.09 -10.59
CA LEU A 327 -9.39 -16.25 -9.35
C LEU A 327 -10.79 -16.86 -9.56
N PHE A 328 -11.40 -16.70 -10.73
CA PHE A 328 -12.73 -17.28 -11.03
C PHE A 328 -12.72 -18.54 -11.89
N ASP A 329 -11.56 -18.95 -12.42
CA ASP A 329 -11.44 -20.22 -13.12
C ASP A 329 -11.19 -21.36 -12.12
N ALA A 330 -12.27 -22.08 -11.79
CA ALA A 330 -12.26 -23.14 -10.78
C ALA A 330 -11.33 -24.30 -11.14
N GLU A 331 -10.96 -24.47 -12.41
CA GLU A 331 -9.98 -25.48 -12.84
C GLU A 331 -8.55 -25.03 -12.50
N TYR A 332 -8.19 -23.78 -12.79
CA TYR A 332 -6.88 -23.23 -12.45
C TYR A 332 -6.67 -23.22 -10.94
N VAL A 333 -7.62 -22.72 -10.15
CA VAL A 333 -7.52 -22.68 -8.68
C VAL A 333 -7.36 -24.10 -8.08
N LYS A 334 -7.97 -25.13 -8.69
CA LYS A 334 -7.84 -26.54 -8.25
C LYS A 334 -6.62 -27.28 -8.78
N GLY A 335 -5.77 -26.65 -9.59
CA GLY A 335 -4.58 -27.34 -10.14
C GLY A 335 -4.85 -28.20 -11.37
N LYS A 336 -6.04 -28.11 -11.97
CA LYS A 336 -6.30 -28.69 -13.28
C LYS A 336 -5.92 -27.66 -14.34
N LYS A 337 -5.05 -28.08 -15.26
CA LYS A 337 -4.47 -27.23 -16.30
C LYS A 337 -5.54 -26.62 -17.19
#